data_AF-A0A917X6D6-F1
#
_entry.id   AF-A0A917X6D6-F1
#
_cell.length_a   1.000
_cell.length_b   1.000
_cell.length_c   1.000
_cell.angle_alpha   90.00
_cell.angle_beta   90.00
_cell.angle_gamma   90.00
#
_symmetry.space_group_name_H-M   'P 1'
#
loop_
_entity.id
_entity.type
_entity.pdbx_description
1 polymer ?
#
loop_
_entity_poly.entity_id
_entity_poly.type
_entity_poly.pdbx_seq_one_letter_code
_entity_poly.pdbx_strand_id
1 'polypeptide(L)'
;MSAVRLRERMLPTRMSRIALVTPEAALDAVLAEVAAAGVVELEPVDAGGRPAGERGSGTARMRSGAVREQGVAAYRGWCPERERAPLAARIAPLGGALVPLPRPAGVDPPTLLVPAGPVGRSVAPLVGTYGTVPYADVDPSVLAGVAYVVMFGMMFADAGHGLVLVAIAVALRLHPPRRWPALRDAWLFIAGAGLAGTLFGVLFGECFGPTGLPALWLEPLAEPVRLLTAGVAVGAVLLAAAFAVGVVNRWREGSVRLALYAPSGVAGAAVFLGLGCVAAGFYAGAVPVTVTGAAVAGCGLLLAAVGLHAAAGGGGAAVAQTAVQLFDLVVRIGANVVSFARLAAFGLTHAALGGLVWVATADLWHRGGGWVAAAAVVFLAGNTVTFGLEALVAGVQALRLEYYELFSRVFETTGRPFRPWRGDPGPGPGSEEVLP
;
A
#
# COMPACT_ATOMS: atom_id res chain seq x y z
N MET A 1 -1.12 -6.20 25.77
CA MET A 1 -1.64 -6.64 24.45
C MET A 1 -0.79 -7.82 23.98
N SER A 2 -1.35 -9.03 23.84
CA SER A 2 -0.53 -10.21 23.52
C SER A 2 -0.02 -10.19 22.07
N ALA A 3 1.23 -10.62 21.87
CA ALA A 3 1.90 -10.70 20.56
C ALA A 3 1.08 -11.46 19.50
N VAL A 4 0.21 -12.38 19.93
CA VAL A 4 -0.73 -13.12 19.09
C VAL A 4 -1.74 -12.20 18.40
N ARG A 5 -2.32 -11.22 19.12
CA ARG A 5 -3.29 -10.28 18.53
C ARG A 5 -2.65 -9.27 17.59
N LEU A 6 -1.36 -8.96 17.77
CA LEU A 6 -0.61 -8.10 16.83
C LEU A 6 -0.31 -8.86 15.53
N ARG A 7 0.08 -10.14 15.65
CA ARG A 7 0.37 -11.04 14.52
C ARG A 7 -0.85 -11.26 13.62
N GLU A 8 -2.05 -11.34 14.20
CA GLU A 8 -3.30 -11.50 13.45
C GLU A 8 -3.78 -10.23 12.73
N ARG A 9 -3.28 -9.04 13.12
CA ARG A 9 -3.66 -7.75 12.50
C ARG A 9 -2.82 -7.38 11.29
N MET A 10 -1.64 -8.00 11.15
CA MET A 10 -0.67 -7.74 10.08
C MET A 10 -0.74 -8.80 8.96
N LEU A 11 -1.76 -9.67 8.98
CA LEU A 11 -1.91 -10.77 8.04
C LEU A 11 -3.29 -10.71 7.38
N PRO A 12 -3.40 -11.04 6.08
CA PRO A 12 -4.66 -11.36 5.45
C PRO A 12 -5.45 -12.41 6.25
N THR A 13 -6.78 -12.28 6.29
CA THR A 13 -7.64 -13.19 7.03
C THR A 13 -7.46 -14.61 6.49
N ARG A 14 -7.16 -15.59 7.35
CA ARG A 14 -6.93 -16.95 6.88
C ARG A 14 -8.17 -17.49 6.13
N MET A 15 -8.01 -17.88 4.88
CA MET A 15 -9.00 -18.53 4.03
C MET A 15 -8.86 -20.05 4.08
N SER A 16 -9.98 -20.73 4.28
CA SER A 16 -10.12 -22.17 4.10
C SER A 16 -10.77 -22.44 2.75
N ARG A 17 -10.21 -23.40 2.00
CA ARG A 17 -10.89 -23.95 0.83
C ARG A 17 -11.99 -24.89 1.33
N ILE A 18 -13.19 -24.70 0.83
CA ILE A 18 -14.38 -25.42 1.27
C ILE A 18 -15.12 -26.01 0.07
N ALA A 19 -15.72 -27.17 0.27
CA ALA A 19 -16.80 -27.69 -0.52
C ALA A 19 -18.10 -27.47 0.25
N LEU A 20 -19.03 -26.71 -0.33
CA LEU A 20 -20.40 -26.62 0.14
C LEU A 20 -21.17 -27.78 -0.49
N VAL A 21 -21.66 -28.70 0.34
CA VAL A 21 -22.39 -29.90 -0.09
C VAL A 21 -23.81 -29.80 0.46
N THR A 22 -24.81 -29.97 -0.39
CA THR A 22 -26.22 -29.87 0.00
C THR A 22 -27.08 -30.82 -0.84
N PRO A 23 -28.17 -31.38 -0.29
CA PRO A 23 -29.21 -32.02 -1.08
C PRO A 23 -29.72 -31.05 -2.16
N GLU A 24 -30.01 -31.54 -3.36
CA GLU A 24 -30.54 -30.69 -4.45
C GLU A 24 -31.84 -29.98 -4.05
N ALA A 25 -32.70 -30.64 -3.27
CA ALA A 25 -33.96 -30.07 -2.79
C ALA A 25 -33.77 -28.89 -1.81
N ALA A 26 -32.62 -28.79 -1.15
CA ALA A 26 -32.32 -27.74 -0.18
C ALA A 26 -31.34 -26.69 -0.72
N LEU A 27 -30.92 -26.81 -1.99
CA LEU A 27 -29.87 -25.99 -2.58
C LEU A 27 -30.18 -24.50 -2.53
N ASP A 28 -31.40 -24.08 -2.86
CA ASP A 28 -31.78 -22.67 -2.89
C ASP A 28 -31.78 -22.05 -1.48
N ALA A 29 -32.26 -22.79 -0.48
CA ALA A 29 -32.26 -22.34 0.92
C ALA A 29 -30.82 -22.19 1.45
N VAL A 30 -29.94 -23.15 1.14
CA VAL A 30 -28.53 -23.09 1.54
C VAL A 30 -27.79 -21.97 0.82
N LEU A 31 -28.02 -21.75 -0.47
CA LEU A 31 -27.42 -20.64 -1.21
C LEU A 31 -27.90 -19.27 -0.72
N ALA A 32 -29.17 -19.16 -0.29
CA ALA A 32 -29.71 -17.95 0.31
C ALA A 32 -29.05 -17.65 1.66
N GLU A 33 -28.85 -18.65 2.52
CA GLU A 33 -28.12 -18.48 3.78
C GLU A 33 -26.65 -18.13 3.56
N VAL A 34 -26.00 -18.73 2.57
CA VAL A 34 -24.62 -18.41 2.20
C VAL A 34 -24.51 -16.97 1.66
N ALA A 35 -25.50 -16.54 0.86
CA ALA A 35 -25.59 -15.17 0.38
C ALA A 35 -25.85 -14.16 1.50
N ALA A 36 -26.74 -14.49 2.44
CA ALA A 36 -27.07 -13.65 3.60
C ALA A 36 -25.88 -13.51 4.55
N ALA A 37 -25.13 -14.60 4.73
CA ALA A 37 -23.89 -14.57 5.52
C ALA A 37 -22.80 -13.75 4.81
N GLY A 38 -22.74 -13.77 3.47
CA GLY A 38 -21.82 -12.93 2.69
C GLY A 38 -20.34 -13.22 2.95
N VAL A 39 -20.01 -14.48 3.29
CA VAL A 39 -18.68 -14.89 3.79
C VAL A 39 -18.09 -16.06 3.01
N VAL A 40 -18.72 -16.45 1.91
CA VAL A 40 -18.22 -17.49 1.00
C VAL A 40 -18.08 -16.91 -0.40
N GLU A 41 -16.91 -17.06 -1.00
CA GLU A 41 -16.72 -16.89 -2.43
C GLU A 41 -16.89 -18.27 -3.09
N LEU A 42 -17.92 -18.43 -3.91
CA LEU A 42 -18.19 -19.67 -4.63
C LEU A 42 -17.47 -19.65 -5.99
N GLU A 43 -16.73 -20.71 -6.31
CA GLU A 43 -16.07 -20.94 -7.59
C GLU A 43 -16.95 -21.86 -8.46
N PRO A 44 -17.45 -21.40 -9.62
CA PRO A 44 -18.16 -22.28 -10.54
C PRO A 44 -17.22 -23.35 -11.11
N VAL A 45 -17.68 -24.61 -11.12
CA VAL A 45 -16.93 -25.75 -11.65
C VAL A 45 -17.55 -26.17 -12.97
N ASP A 46 -16.82 -26.07 -14.09
CA ASP A 46 -17.28 -26.68 -15.34
C ASP A 46 -17.23 -28.22 -15.22
N ALA A 47 -18.11 -28.93 -15.93
CA ALA A 47 -18.23 -30.40 -15.91
C ALA A 47 -16.94 -31.18 -16.23
N GLY A 48 -15.88 -30.50 -16.69
CA GLY A 48 -14.54 -31.06 -16.93
C GLY A 48 -13.47 -30.67 -15.90
N GLY A 49 -13.83 -30.04 -14.76
CA GLY A 49 -12.89 -29.70 -13.69
C GLY A 49 -11.95 -28.51 -13.99
N ARG A 50 -12.24 -27.70 -15.02
CA ARG A 50 -11.48 -26.49 -15.36
C ARG A 50 -12.18 -25.21 -14.86
N PRO A 51 -11.42 -24.14 -14.53
CA PRO A 51 -12.00 -22.84 -14.18
C PRO A 51 -12.64 -22.18 -15.42
N ALA A 52 -13.93 -21.84 -15.33
CA ALA A 52 -14.70 -21.24 -16.41
C ALA A 52 -14.26 -19.79 -16.69
N GLY A 53 -13.79 -19.49 -17.91
CA GLY A 53 -13.34 -18.15 -18.33
C GLY A 53 -14.43 -17.07 -18.26
N GLU A 54 -14.07 -15.82 -18.00
CA GLU A 54 -14.95 -14.66 -17.77
C GLU A 54 -15.83 -14.32 -18.99
N ARG A 55 -17.15 -14.59 -18.95
CA ARG A 55 -18.21 -13.98 -19.81
C ARG A 55 -19.61 -14.56 -19.51
N GLY A 56 -20.44 -13.87 -18.72
CA GLY A 56 -21.87 -14.20 -18.52
C GLY A 56 -22.42 -13.79 -17.14
N SER A 57 -23.71 -13.44 -17.05
CA SER A 57 -24.36 -12.97 -15.81
C SER A 57 -24.39 -14.05 -14.71
N GLY A 58 -24.15 -13.62 -13.46
CA GLY A 58 -23.62 -14.47 -12.37
C GLY A 58 -24.54 -15.56 -11.82
N THR A 59 -25.87 -15.43 -11.91
CA THR A 59 -26.83 -16.37 -11.32
C THR A 59 -27.09 -17.61 -12.20
N ALA A 60 -27.15 -17.44 -13.52
CA ALA A 60 -27.32 -18.57 -14.45
C ALA A 60 -26.04 -19.43 -14.57
N ARG A 61 -24.86 -18.80 -14.45
CA ARG A 61 -23.53 -19.45 -14.51
C ARG A 61 -23.20 -20.29 -13.29
N MET A 62 -23.65 -19.85 -12.11
CA MET A 62 -23.48 -20.62 -10.86
C MET A 62 -24.37 -21.87 -10.85
N ARG A 63 -25.58 -21.79 -11.41
CA ARG A 63 -26.53 -22.92 -11.45
C ARG A 63 -26.00 -24.10 -12.28
N SER A 64 -25.20 -23.82 -13.32
CA SER A 64 -24.53 -24.81 -14.17
C SER A 64 -23.17 -25.29 -13.65
N GLY A 65 -22.60 -24.60 -12.64
CA GLY A 65 -21.26 -24.85 -12.11
C GLY A 65 -21.21 -25.78 -10.89
N ALA A 66 -22.32 -26.41 -10.52
CA ALA A 66 -22.39 -27.36 -9.42
C ALA A 66 -22.03 -28.77 -9.92
N VAL A 67 -21.18 -29.48 -9.18
CA VAL A 67 -21.02 -30.92 -9.40
C VAL A 67 -22.25 -31.59 -8.80
N ARG A 68 -23.05 -32.26 -9.64
CA ARG A 68 -24.28 -32.97 -9.26
C ARG A 68 -24.05 -34.45 -9.38
N GLU A 69 -24.19 -35.18 -8.28
CA GLU A 69 -24.07 -36.62 -8.27
C GLU A 69 -25.06 -37.20 -7.25
N GLN A 70 -25.89 -38.15 -7.68
CA GLN A 70 -26.82 -38.90 -6.80
C GLN A 70 -27.74 -38.02 -5.91
N GLY A 71 -28.28 -36.92 -6.44
CA GLY A 71 -29.21 -36.04 -5.71
C GLY A 71 -28.55 -35.05 -4.73
N VAL A 72 -27.22 -34.96 -4.77
CA VAL A 72 -26.41 -34.01 -4.00
C VAL A 72 -25.76 -33.01 -4.95
N ALA A 73 -25.85 -31.72 -4.62
CA ALA A 73 -25.15 -30.64 -5.29
C ALA A 73 -23.95 -30.19 -4.45
N ALA A 74 -22.79 -30.06 -5.11
CA ALA A 74 -21.57 -29.58 -4.49
C ALA A 74 -20.98 -28.37 -5.21
N TYR A 75 -20.61 -27.35 -4.44
CA TYR A 75 -19.91 -26.16 -4.89
C TYR A 75 -18.53 -26.06 -4.22
N ARG A 76 -17.54 -25.59 -4.96
CA ARG A 76 -16.23 -25.25 -4.39
C ARG A 76 -16.20 -23.77 -4.06
N GLY A 77 -15.42 -23.40 -3.06
CA GLY A 77 -15.27 -21.99 -2.69
C GLY A 77 -14.22 -21.75 -1.63
N TRP A 78 -14.13 -20.48 -1.24
CA TRP A 78 -13.28 -19.99 -0.18
C TRP A 78 -14.12 -19.33 0.90
N CYS A 79 -13.76 -19.56 2.16
CA CYS A 79 -14.40 -18.96 3.32
C CYS A 79 -13.35 -18.60 4.38
N PRO A 80 -13.48 -17.46 5.08
CA PRO A 80 -12.64 -17.16 6.22
C PRO A 80 -12.70 -18.28 7.26
N GLU A 81 -11.54 -18.75 7.72
CA GLU A 81 -11.43 -19.90 8.65
C GLU A 81 -12.19 -19.65 9.96
N ARG A 82 -12.28 -18.38 10.39
CA ARG A 82 -13.06 -17.94 11.57
C ARG A 82 -14.57 -18.06 11.37
N GLU A 83 -15.04 -17.91 10.15
CA GLU A 83 -16.47 -17.90 9.80
C GLU A 83 -16.98 -19.27 9.36
N ARG A 84 -16.08 -20.23 9.11
CA ARG A 84 -16.41 -21.60 8.76
C ARG A 84 -17.33 -22.27 9.77
N ALA A 85 -16.99 -22.24 11.07
CA ALA A 85 -17.77 -22.91 12.10
C ALA A 85 -19.16 -22.25 12.33
N PRO A 86 -19.27 -20.92 12.45
CA PRO A 86 -20.56 -20.23 12.50
C PRO A 86 -21.44 -20.51 11.28
N LEU A 87 -20.86 -20.51 10.08
CA LEU A 87 -21.61 -20.78 8.85
C LEU A 87 -22.06 -22.24 8.78
N ALA A 88 -21.19 -23.19 9.12
CA ALA A 88 -21.53 -24.61 9.17
C ALA A 88 -22.73 -24.87 10.12
N ALA A 89 -22.77 -24.18 11.27
CA ALA A 89 -23.89 -24.27 12.20
C ALA A 89 -25.21 -23.70 11.64
N ARG A 90 -25.15 -22.68 10.77
CA ARG A 90 -26.33 -22.09 10.11
C ARG A 90 -26.90 -22.95 9.00
N ILE A 91 -26.06 -23.64 8.24
CA ILE A 91 -26.49 -24.46 7.10
C ILE A 91 -26.84 -25.91 7.49
N ALA A 92 -26.32 -26.41 8.62
CA ALA A 92 -26.58 -27.78 9.07
C ALA A 92 -28.08 -28.11 9.26
N PRO A 93 -28.92 -27.22 9.82
CA PRO A 93 -30.37 -27.44 9.91
C PRO A 93 -31.07 -27.59 8.56
N LEU A 94 -30.49 -27.03 7.49
CA LEU A 94 -31.01 -27.12 6.12
C LEU A 94 -30.51 -28.38 5.38
N GLY A 95 -29.71 -29.22 6.04
CA GLY A 95 -29.07 -30.38 5.42
C GLY A 95 -27.79 -30.05 4.64
N GLY A 96 -27.31 -28.80 4.70
CA GLY A 96 -26.05 -28.38 4.09
C GLY A 96 -24.84 -28.68 4.97
N ALA A 97 -23.71 -29.03 4.36
CA ALA A 97 -22.45 -29.27 5.04
C ALA A 97 -21.30 -28.51 4.37
N LEU A 98 -20.36 -28.01 5.18
CA LEU A 98 -19.13 -27.38 4.74
C LEU A 98 -17.95 -28.32 4.98
N VAL A 99 -17.42 -28.89 3.91
CA VAL A 99 -16.31 -29.84 3.95
C VAL A 99 -15.01 -29.11 3.63
N PRO A 100 -13.99 -29.13 4.51
CA PRO A 100 -12.69 -28.53 4.20
C PRO A 100 -11.98 -29.33 3.10
N LEU A 101 -11.46 -28.64 2.09
CA LEU A 101 -10.67 -29.23 1.02
C LEU A 101 -9.17 -28.94 1.21
N PRO A 102 -8.28 -29.87 0.83
CA PRO A 102 -6.84 -29.59 0.75
C PRO A 102 -6.60 -28.41 -0.21
N ARG A 103 -5.65 -27.52 0.16
CA ARG A 103 -5.21 -26.46 -0.75
C ARG A 103 -4.34 -27.10 -1.85
N PRO A 104 -4.70 -26.97 -3.14
CA PRO A 104 -3.86 -27.45 -4.23
C PRO A 104 -2.60 -26.57 -4.32
N ALA A 105 -1.47 -27.17 -4.68
CA ALA A 105 -0.24 -26.42 -4.91
C ALA A 105 -0.42 -25.48 -6.12
N GLY A 106 -0.03 -24.21 -5.99
CA GLY A 106 -0.03 -23.24 -7.09
C GLY A 106 -1.33 -22.45 -7.32
N VAL A 107 -2.34 -22.56 -6.44
CA VAL A 107 -3.54 -21.71 -6.49
C VAL A 107 -3.49 -20.69 -5.34
N ASP A 108 -3.38 -19.41 -5.70
CA ASP A 108 -3.42 -18.33 -4.71
C ASP A 108 -4.85 -18.15 -4.17
N PRO A 109 -5.06 -18.25 -2.84
CA PRO A 109 -6.35 -17.99 -2.22
C PRO A 109 -6.72 -16.50 -2.32
N PRO A 110 -8.03 -16.17 -2.31
CA PRO A 110 -8.47 -14.80 -2.33
C PRO A 110 -8.11 -14.06 -1.04
N THR A 111 -7.69 -12.81 -1.17
CA THR A 111 -7.28 -11.96 -0.05
C THR A 111 -8.48 -11.18 0.50
N LEU A 112 -8.76 -11.36 1.79
CA LEU A 112 -9.64 -10.48 2.56
C LEU A 112 -8.81 -9.73 3.61
N LEU A 113 -8.56 -8.44 3.34
CA LEU A 113 -8.02 -7.52 4.33
C LEU A 113 -9.19 -6.99 5.16
N VAL A 114 -9.27 -7.41 6.42
CA VAL A 114 -10.16 -6.77 7.39
C VAL A 114 -9.31 -5.71 8.10
N PRO A 115 -9.47 -4.42 7.76
CA PRO A 115 -8.61 -3.39 8.33
C PRO A 115 -8.69 -3.40 9.87
N ALA A 116 -7.54 -3.62 10.50
CA ALA A 116 -7.46 -3.77 11.94
C ALA A 116 -7.52 -2.42 12.65
N GLY A 117 -8.69 -2.09 13.22
CA GLY A 117 -8.88 -0.90 14.04
C GLY A 117 -9.07 0.39 13.22
N PRO A 118 -9.08 1.57 13.88
CA PRO A 118 -9.33 2.83 13.20
C PRO A 118 -8.19 3.25 12.27
N VAL A 119 -6.93 3.00 12.63
CA VAL A 119 -5.75 3.33 11.81
C VAL A 119 -5.72 2.52 10.50
N GLY A 120 -5.94 1.20 10.58
CA GLY A 120 -5.99 0.36 9.38
C GLY A 120 -7.12 0.74 8.41
N ARG A 121 -8.27 1.20 8.94
CA ARG A 121 -9.39 1.67 8.11
C ARG A 121 -9.08 2.97 7.37
N SER A 122 -8.33 3.88 8.00
CA SER A 122 -7.94 5.14 7.39
C SER A 122 -6.92 5.00 6.26
N VAL A 123 -6.07 3.97 6.33
CA VAL A 123 -4.96 3.77 5.38
C VAL A 123 -5.28 2.73 4.30
N ALA A 124 -6.22 1.81 4.56
CA ALA A 124 -6.65 0.79 3.61
C ALA A 124 -7.02 1.32 2.20
N PRO A 125 -7.62 2.51 2.03
CA PRO A 125 -7.91 3.06 0.69
C PRO A 125 -6.67 3.35 -0.17
N LEU A 126 -5.52 3.68 0.43
CA LEU A 126 -4.25 3.88 -0.28
C LEU A 126 -3.78 2.58 -0.91
N VAL A 127 -3.72 1.51 -0.11
CA VAL A 127 -3.31 0.19 -0.60
C VAL A 127 -4.33 -0.35 -1.61
N GLY A 128 -5.63 -0.15 -1.34
CA GLY A 128 -6.71 -0.59 -2.21
C GLY A 128 -6.78 0.11 -3.57
N THR A 129 -6.23 1.33 -3.71
CA THR A 129 -6.13 2.01 -5.02
C THR A 129 -4.95 1.54 -5.85
N TYR A 130 -3.90 0.98 -5.23
CA TYR A 130 -2.77 0.37 -5.95
C TYR A 130 -3.09 -1.04 -6.48
N GLY A 131 -3.69 -1.89 -5.64
CA GLY A 131 -4.00 -3.25 -6.03
C GLY A 131 -4.38 -4.14 -4.83
N THR A 132 -4.78 -5.37 -5.11
CA THR A 132 -5.07 -6.34 -4.04
C THR A 132 -3.76 -6.98 -3.57
N VAL A 133 -3.49 -6.92 -2.27
CA VAL A 133 -2.34 -7.57 -1.63
C VAL A 133 -2.40 -9.09 -1.82
N PRO A 134 -1.33 -9.79 -2.23
CA PRO A 134 -1.28 -11.25 -2.24
C PRO A 134 -1.53 -11.83 -0.85
N TYR A 135 -2.26 -12.94 -0.78
CA TYR A 135 -2.71 -13.51 0.48
C TYR A 135 -1.56 -14.02 1.37
N ALA A 136 -0.41 -14.38 0.78
CA ALA A 136 0.76 -14.86 1.50
C ALA A 136 1.61 -13.73 2.13
N ASP A 137 1.43 -12.50 1.67
CA ASP A 137 2.27 -11.37 2.06
C ASP A 137 1.78 -10.70 3.35
N VAL A 138 2.72 -10.14 4.12
CA VAL A 138 2.41 -9.28 5.26
C VAL A 138 1.65 -8.05 4.77
N ASP A 139 0.56 -7.68 5.45
CA ASP A 139 -0.18 -6.45 5.15
C ASP A 139 0.71 -5.22 5.43
N PRO A 140 1.24 -4.52 4.40
CA PRO A 140 2.11 -3.39 4.62
C PRO A 140 1.31 -2.11 4.86
N SER A 141 -0.03 -2.14 4.93
CA SER A 141 -0.87 -0.94 5.02
C SER A 141 -0.43 0.03 6.11
N VAL A 142 0.01 -0.46 7.28
CA VAL A 142 0.49 0.44 8.35
C VAL A 142 1.84 1.06 8.00
N LEU A 143 2.77 0.27 7.46
CA LEU A 143 4.09 0.75 7.04
C LEU A 143 3.97 1.76 5.90
N ALA A 144 3.12 1.44 4.93
CA ALA A 144 2.68 2.24 3.81
C ALA A 144 2.17 3.61 4.28
N GLY A 145 1.16 3.63 5.17
CA GLY A 145 0.63 4.87 5.73
C GLY A 145 1.67 5.70 6.48
N VAL A 146 2.56 5.06 7.25
CA VAL A 146 3.64 5.77 7.95
C VAL A 146 4.64 6.35 6.95
N ALA A 147 5.06 5.58 5.95
CA ALA A 147 5.95 6.04 4.90
C ALA A 147 5.34 7.22 4.14
N TYR A 148 4.07 7.14 3.75
CA TYR A 148 3.33 8.22 3.12
C TYR A 148 3.34 9.48 3.98
N VAL A 149 2.96 9.36 5.25
CA VAL A 149 2.87 10.51 6.18
C VAL A 149 4.23 11.19 6.34
N VAL A 150 5.32 10.42 6.42
CA VAL A 150 6.68 10.96 6.49
C VAL A 150 7.07 11.65 5.19
N MET A 151 6.83 11.03 4.04
CA MET A 151 7.15 11.61 2.72
C MET A 151 6.36 12.90 2.48
N PHE A 152 5.05 12.88 2.74
CA PHE A 152 4.17 14.04 2.63
C PHE A 152 4.64 15.16 3.56
N GLY A 153 4.90 14.85 4.84
CA GLY A 153 5.34 15.84 5.81
C GLY A 153 6.65 16.53 5.40
N MET A 154 7.60 15.79 4.85
CA MET A 154 8.87 16.34 4.37
C MET A 154 8.72 17.24 3.14
N MET A 155 7.74 16.96 2.27
CA MET A 155 7.47 17.71 1.05
C MET A 155 6.63 18.97 1.29
N PHE A 156 5.73 18.94 2.28
CA PHE A 156 4.78 20.00 2.60
C PHE A 156 5.20 20.87 3.80
N ALA A 157 6.45 20.71 4.26
CA ALA A 157 6.96 21.09 5.57
C ALA A 157 6.74 22.57 6.02
N ASP A 158 5.52 22.91 6.43
CA ASP A 158 5.13 24.20 7.01
C ASP A 158 4.26 24.00 8.26
N ALA A 159 4.63 24.67 9.35
CA ALA A 159 3.98 24.54 10.64
C ALA A 159 2.52 25.02 10.61
N GLY A 160 2.27 26.13 9.94
CA GLY A 160 0.97 26.77 9.82
C GLY A 160 0.03 25.97 8.93
N HIS A 161 0.49 25.61 7.73
CA HIS A 161 -0.28 24.78 6.80
C HIS A 161 -0.54 23.38 7.38
N GLY A 162 0.43 22.79 8.08
CA GLY A 162 0.25 21.52 8.79
C GLY A 162 -0.83 21.60 9.88
N LEU A 163 -0.86 22.70 10.65
CA LEU A 163 -1.91 22.92 11.66
C LEU A 163 -3.28 23.11 11.03
N VAL A 164 -3.36 23.75 9.85
CA VAL A 164 -4.61 23.84 9.07
C VAL A 164 -5.10 22.44 8.66
N LEU A 165 -4.22 21.54 8.22
CA LEU A 165 -4.59 20.15 7.93
C LEU A 165 -5.08 19.40 9.18
N VAL A 166 -4.43 19.61 10.33
CA VAL A 166 -4.88 19.02 11.61
C VAL A 166 -6.26 19.56 11.99
N ALA A 167 -6.51 20.86 11.82
CA ALA A 167 -7.82 21.47 12.07
C ALA A 167 -8.90 20.88 11.15
N ILE A 168 -8.59 20.68 9.86
CA ILE A 168 -9.49 19.99 8.91
C ILE A 168 -9.78 18.56 9.38
N ALA A 169 -8.76 17.83 9.83
CA ALA A 169 -8.94 16.46 10.32
C ALA A 169 -9.83 16.39 11.58
N VAL A 170 -9.66 17.33 12.51
CA VAL A 170 -10.51 17.46 13.70
C VAL A 170 -11.95 17.84 13.31
N ALA A 171 -12.12 18.77 12.37
CA ALA A 171 -13.43 19.15 11.85
C ALA A 171 -14.16 17.96 11.20
N LEU A 172 -13.45 17.11 10.43
CA LEU A 172 -14.00 15.89 9.85
C LEU A 172 -14.43 14.87 10.92
N ARG A 173 -13.70 14.80 12.05
CA ARG A 173 -14.05 13.94 13.18
C ARG A 173 -15.29 14.43 13.93
N LEU A 174 -15.42 15.74 14.13
CA LEU A 174 -16.54 16.35 14.87
C LEU A 174 -17.81 16.47 14.01
N HIS A 175 -17.65 16.74 12.71
CA HIS A 175 -18.74 16.94 11.76
C HIS A 175 -18.61 16.01 10.55
N PRO A 176 -18.78 14.68 10.74
CA PRO A 176 -18.53 13.70 9.68
C PRO A 176 -19.53 13.85 8.53
N PRO A 177 -19.10 14.15 7.29
CA PRO A 177 -20.01 14.43 6.18
C PRO A 177 -20.88 13.21 5.86
N ARG A 178 -22.21 13.36 5.88
CA ARG A 178 -23.18 12.26 5.61
C ARG A 178 -23.10 11.70 4.20
N ARG A 179 -22.69 12.51 3.23
CA ARG A 179 -22.65 12.12 1.82
C ARG A 179 -21.46 11.24 1.47
N TRP A 180 -20.29 11.43 2.10
CA TRP A 180 -19.05 10.75 1.72
C TRP A 180 -18.44 9.98 2.91
N PRO A 181 -18.86 8.72 3.14
CA PRO A 181 -18.35 7.91 4.24
C PRO A 181 -16.84 7.64 4.15
N ALA A 182 -16.27 7.58 2.94
CA ALA A 182 -14.83 7.39 2.73
C ALA A 182 -13.96 8.51 3.33
N LEU A 183 -14.42 9.78 3.24
CA LEU A 183 -13.71 10.90 3.87
C LEU A 183 -13.71 10.83 5.40
N ARG A 184 -14.74 10.20 5.98
CA ARG A 184 -14.83 10.03 7.44
C ARG A 184 -13.75 9.10 7.93
N ASP A 185 -13.47 8.03 7.21
CA ASP A 185 -12.44 7.08 7.61
C ASP A 185 -11.03 7.65 7.41
N ALA A 186 -10.82 8.62 6.51
CA ALA A 186 -9.52 9.24 6.25
C ALA A 186 -9.03 10.25 7.31
N TRP A 187 -9.81 10.56 8.35
CA TRP A 187 -9.46 11.65 9.29
C TRP A 187 -8.12 11.43 10.02
N LEU A 188 -7.79 10.20 10.42
CA LEU A 188 -6.50 9.89 11.08
C LEU A 188 -5.33 10.06 10.12
N PHE A 189 -5.55 9.76 8.84
CA PHE A 189 -4.54 9.88 7.82
C PHE A 189 -4.23 11.36 7.55
N ILE A 190 -5.26 12.20 7.40
CA ILE A 190 -5.11 13.66 7.26
C ILE A 190 -4.49 14.26 8.52
N ALA A 191 -4.89 13.80 9.72
CA ALA A 191 -4.28 14.24 10.98
C ALA A 191 -2.80 13.87 11.05
N GLY A 192 -2.43 12.65 10.64
CA GLY A 192 -1.04 12.20 10.58
C GLY A 192 -0.20 13.04 9.62
N ALA A 193 -0.72 13.27 8.40
CA ALA A 193 -0.09 14.12 7.40
C ALA A 193 0.09 15.57 7.89
N GLY A 194 -0.94 16.14 8.52
CA GLY A 194 -0.88 17.47 9.12
C GLY A 194 0.13 17.57 10.27
N LEU A 195 0.14 16.58 11.18
CA LEU A 195 1.11 16.52 12.29
C LEU A 195 2.54 16.37 11.79
N ALA A 196 2.77 15.54 10.77
CA ALA A 196 4.08 15.39 10.15
C ALA A 196 4.51 16.67 9.43
N GLY A 197 3.62 17.30 8.67
CA GLY A 197 3.86 18.61 8.04
C GLY A 197 4.21 19.67 9.07
N THR A 198 3.49 19.73 10.20
CA THR A 198 3.81 20.64 11.30
C THR A 198 5.17 20.34 11.93
N LEU A 199 5.49 19.06 12.14
CA LEU A 199 6.79 18.65 12.68
C LEU A 199 7.93 19.09 11.77
N PHE A 200 7.86 18.77 10.48
CA PHE A 200 8.91 19.16 9.53
C PHE A 200 8.97 20.69 9.32
N GLY A 201 7.83 21.38 9.35
CA GLY A 201 7.80 22.85 9.31
C GLY A 201 8.48 23.49 10.52
N VAL A 202 8.29 22.94 11.72
CA VAL A 202 9.03 23.38 12.92
C VAL A 202 10.53 23.04 12.81
N LEU A 203 10.88 21.90 12.23
CA LEU A 203 12.29 21.54 11.99
C LEU A 203 12.96 22.47 10.97
N PHE A 204 12.22 22.94 9.97
CA PHE A 204 12.72 23.85 8.94
C PHE A 204 12.60 25.33 9.32
N GLY A 205 11.79 25.67 10.33
CA GLY A 205 11.54 27.05 10.75
C GLY A 205 10.52 27.80 9.89
N GLU A 206 9.62 27.08 9.21
CA GLU A 206 8.63 27.66 8.29
C GLU A 206 7.21 27.61 8.89
N CYS A 207 6.48 28.73 8.84
CA CYS A 207 5.09 28.83 9.29
C CYS A 207 4.35 29.91 8.47
N PHE A 208 3.53 29.50 7.52
CA PHE A 208 2.98 30.40 6.49
C PHE A 208 4.07 31.21 5.76
N GLY A 209 5.23 30.58 5.50
CA GLY A 209 6.44 31.21 4.97
C GLY A 209 7.52 31.51 6.03
N PRO A 210 8.57 32.29 5.67
CA PRO A 210 9.71 32.59 6.55
C PRO A 210 9.34 33.66 7.59
N THR A 211 8.53 33.28 8.58
CA THR A 211 8.10 34.14 9.69
C THR A 211 9.17 34.38 10.76
N GLY A 212 10.38 33.86 10.58
CA GLY A 212 11.50 34.04 11.51
C GLY A 212 11.49 33.09 12.71
N LEU A 213 10.87 31.90 12.58
CA LEU A 213 11.07 30.83 13.56
C LEU A 213 12.52 30.32 13.45
N PRO A 214 13.20 30.01 14.57
CA PRO A 214 14.54 29.45 14.50
C PRO A 214 14.48 28.07 13.83
N ALA A 215 15.20 27.89 12.73
CA ALA A 215 15.33 26.59 12.07
C ALA A 215 16.07 25.63 13.01
N LEU A 216 15.37 24.60 13.50
CA LEU A 216 15.93 23.64 14.45
C LEU A 216 16.81 22.59 13.77
N TRP A 217 16.61 22.35 12.47
CA TRP A 217 17.35 21.35 11.71
C TRP A 217 18.01 21.91 10.45
N LEU A 218 17.22 22.50 9.54
CA LEU A 218 17.73 22.87 8.23
C LEU A 218 16.89 23.98 7.60
N GLU A 219 17.54 24.99 7.02
CA GLU A 219 16.89 26.02 6.21
C GLU A 219 16.80 25.55 4.74
N PRO A 220 15.62 25.20 4.21
CA PRO A 220 15.47 24.56 2.89
C PRO A 220 16.09 25.37 1.74
N LEU A 221 15.90 26.70 1.77
CA LEU A 221 16.39 27.61 0.74
C LEU A 221 17.88 27.94 0.89
N ALA A 222 18.43 27.91 2.11
CA ALA A 222 19.85 28.21 2.35
C ALA A 222 20.73 26.99 2.08
N GLU A 223 20.23 25.77 2.32
CA GLU A 223 21.01 24.53 2.17
C GLU A 223 20.34 23.47 1.24
N PRO A 224 20.07 23.77 -0.05
CA PRO A 224 19.34 22.86 -0.95
C PRO A 224 20.01 21.49 -1.13
N VAL A 225 21.35 21.45 -1.13
CA VAL A 225 22.11 20.20 -1.27
C VAL A 225 21.90 19.30 -0.06
N ARG A 226 21.84 19.87 1.15
CA ARG A 226 21.61 19.08 2.36
C ARG A 226 20.16 18.58 2.42
N LEU A 227 19.18 19.38 2.01
CA LEU A 227 17.79 18.92 1.83
C LEU A 227 17.72 17.75 0.84
N LEU A 228 18.43 17.85 -0.30
CA LEU A 228 18.54 16.77 -1.29
C LEU A 228 19.12 15.50 -0.67
N THR A 229 20.25 15.61 0.05
CA THR A 229 20.87 14.46 0.72
C THR A 229 19.95 13.86 1.78
N ALA A 230 19.20 14.68 2.53
CA ALA A 230 18.23 14.22 3.51
C ALA A 230 17.07 13.48 2.83
N GLY A 231 16.51 14.02 1.74
CA GLY A 231 15.43 13.38 0.99
C GLY A 231 15.83 12.01 0.45
N VAL A 232 17.03 11.91 -0.14
CA VAL A 232 17.58 10.64 -0.60
C VAL A 232 17.85 9.69 0.58
N ALA A 233 18.34 10.18 1.71
CA ALA A 233 18.59 9.36 2.91
C ALA A 233 17.29 8.81 3.52
N VAL A 234 16.25 9.64 3.67
CA VAL A 234 14.91 9.18 4.10
C VAL A 234 14.38 8.14 3.13
N GLY A 235 14.50 8.38 1.82
CA GLY A 235 14.19 7.40 0.80
C GLY A 235 14.92 6.07 0.98
N ALA A 236 16.24 6.12 1.19
CA ALA A 236 17.04 4.93 1.43
C ALA A 236 16.58 4.14 2.66
N VAL A 237 16.19 4.82 3.75
CA VAL A 237 15.63 4.18 4.95
C VAL A 237 14.29 3.52 4.65
N LEU A 238 13.40 4.19 3.91
CA LEU A 238 12.10 3.63 3.50
C LEU A 238 12.26 2.41 2.58
N LEU A 239 13.20 2.46 1.62
CA LEU A 239 13.57 1.31 0.80
C LEU A 239 14.14 0.16 1.63
N ALA A 240 15.01 0.46 2.61
CA ALA A 240 15.55 -0.56 3.50
C ALA A 240 14.42 -1.29 4.26
N ALA A 241 13.43 -0.53 4.75
CA ALA A 241 12.24 -1.10 5.37
C ALA A 241 11.43 -1.96 4.40
N ALA A 242 11.25 -1.51 3.15
CA ALA A 242 10.57 -2.30 2.11
C ALA A 242 11.31 -3.62 1.80
N PHE A 243 12.65 -3.58 1.68
CA PHE A 243 13.47 -4.80 1.53
C PHE A 243 13.36 -5.72 2.75
N ALA A 244 13.33 -5.18 3.97
CA ALA A 244 13.16 -5.98 5.18
C ALA A 244 11.80 -6.71 5.18
N VAL A 245 10.72 -6.04 4.78
CA VAL A 245 9.41 -6.69 4.61
C VAL A 245 9.45 -7.74 3.50
N GLY A 246 10.10 -7.44 2.36
CA GLY A 246 10.29 -8.40 1.27
C GLY A 246 10.98 -9.69 1.72
N VAL A 247 12.08 -9.58 2.47
CA VAL A 247 12.79 -10.73 3.06
C VAL A 247 11.88 -11.54 3.99
N VAL A 248 11.11 -10.87 4.84
CA VAL A 248 10.16 -11.52 5.76
C VAL A 248 9.06 -12.26 5.00
N ASN A 249 8.55 -11.69 3.90
CA ASN A 249 7.55 -12.33 3.05
C ASN A 249 8.12 -13.62 2.42
N ARG A 250 9.30 -13.54 1.78
CA ARG A 250 9.94 -14.70 1.13
C ARG A 250 10.30 -15.82 2.11
N TRP A 251 10.74 -15.48 3.33
CA TRP A 251 10.98 -16.48 4.38
C TRP A 251 9.71 -17.25 4.74
N ARG A 252 8.57 -16.56 4.78
CA ARG A 252 7.27 -17.15 5.13
C ARG A 252 6.67 -18.04 4.06
N GLU A 253 7.03 -17.84 2.80
CA GLU A 253 6.63 -18.71 1.69
C GLU A 253 7.24 -20.13 1.75
N GLY A 254 8.10 -20.40 2.74
CA GLY A 254 8.52 -21.76 3.11
C GLY A 254 9.68 -22.32 2.29
N SER A 255 10.28 -21.54 1.38
CA SER A 255 11.47 -21.96 0.63
C SER A 255 12.68 -21.09 0.97
N VAL A 256 13.58 -21.63 1.81
CA VAL A 256 14.83 -20.98 2.22
C VAL A 256 15.67 -20.55 1.00
N ARG A 257 15.62 -21.33 -0.08
CA ARG A 257 16.29 -21.02 -1.36
C ARG A 257 15.75 -19.74 -1.99
N LEU A 258 14.44 -19.53 -1.99
CA LEU A 258 13.83 -18.33 -2.55
C LEU A 258 14.19 -17.11 -1.71
N ALA A 259 14.11 -17.23 -0.38
CA ALA A 259 14.46 -16.13 0.53
C ALA A 259 15.92 -15.67 0.38
N LEU A 260 16.86 -16.59 0.13
CA LEU A 260 18.28 -16.27 0.00
C LEU A 260 18.64 -15.72 -1.39
N TYR A 261 18.14 -16.36 -2.46
CA TYR A 261 18.62 -16.08 -3.83
C TYR A 261 17.72 -15.12 -4.62
N ALA A 262 16.48 -14.87 -4.19
CA ALA A 262 15.60 -13.97 -4.93
C ALA A 262 16.12 -12.51 -4.89
N PRO A 263 16.01 -11.76 -6.00
CA PRO A 263 16.30 -10.32 -6.01
C PRO A 263 15.41 -9.47 -5.08
N SER A 264 14.26 -10.00 -4.67
CA SER A 264 13.35 -9.43 -3.65
C SER A 264 13.68 -9.87 -2.23
N GLY A 265 14.58 -10.85 -2.07
CA GLY A 265 14.99 -11.43 -0.79
C GLY A 265 16.33 -10.89 -0.29
N VAL A 266 17.09 -11.75 0.39
CA VAL A 266 18.35 -11.38 1.07
C VAL A 266 19.40 -10.92 0.07
N ALA A 267 19.47 -11.52 -1.12
CA ALA A 267 20.40 -11.11 -2.17
C ALA A 267 20.20 -9.64 -2.56
N GLY A 268 18.97 -9.24 -2.88
CA GLY A 268 18.66 -7.85 -3.23
C GLY A 268 18.88 -6.86 -2.07
N ALA A 269 18.48 -7.24 -0.86
CA ALA A 269 18.73 -6.42 0.34
C ALA A 269 20.23 -6.23 0.59
N ALA A 270 21.05 -7.26 0.39
CA ALA A 270 22.51 -7.17 0.51
C ALA A 270 23.13 -6.26 -0.57
N VAL A 271 22.65 -6.35 -1.82
CA VAL A 271 23.08 -5.42 -2.89
C VAL A 271 22.71 -3.97 -2.52
N PHE A 272 21.49 -3.73 -2.07
CA PHE A 272 21.02 -2.40 -1.66
C PHE A 272 21.85 -1.81 -0.51
N LEU A 273 22.01 -2.57 0.59
CA LEU A 273 22.78 -2.12 1.75
C LEU A 273 24.26 -1.96 1.42
N GLY A 274 24.84 -2.87 0.63
CA GLY A 274 26.22 -2.80 0.20
C GLY A 274 26.49 -1.55 -0.65
N LEU A 275 25.65 -1.28 -1.65
CA LEU A 275 25.74 -0.06 -2.46
C LEU A 275 25.54 1.21 -1.62
N GLY A 276 24.63 1.17 -0.64
CA GLY A 276 24.43 2.26 0.32
C GLY A 276 25.69 2.53 1.16
N CYS A 277 26.33 1.49 1.70
CA CYS A 277 27.59 1.61 2.44
C CYS A 277 28.73 2.13 1.54
N VAL A 278 28.80 1.70 0.28
CA VAL A 278 29.77 2.24 -0.69
C VAL A 278 29.55 3.74 -0.84
N ALA A 279 28.32 4.17 -1.14
CA ALA A 279 28.00 5.60 -1.30
C ALA A 279 28.31 6.41 -0.02
N ALA A 280 27.92 5.90 1.15
CA ALA A 280 28.17 6.55 2.43
C ALA A 280 29.66 6.64 2.76
N GLY A 281 30.42 5.57 2.49
CA GLY A 281 31.87 5.55 2.70
C GLY A 281 32.61 6.51 1.77
N PHE A 282 32.17 6.66 0.51
CA PHE A 282 32.71 7.66 -0.40
C PHE A 282 32.43 9.08 0.07
N TYR A 283 31.20 9.33 0.53
CA TYR A 283 30.80 10.65 1.06
C TYR A 283 31.58 11.02 2.33
N ALA A 284 31.80 10.07 3.24
CA ALA A 284 32.51 10.28 4.50
C ALA A 284 34.04 10.16 4.40
N GLY A 285 34.59 9.78 3.23
CA GLY A 285 36.02 9.47 3.07
C GLY A 285 36.48 8.21 3.85
N ALA A 286 35.56 7.35 4.26
CA ALA A 286 35.83 6.19 5.10
C ALA A 286 36.10 4.93 4.26
N VAL A 287 37.36 4.71 3.89
CA VAL A 287 37.81 3.55 3.11
C VAL A 287 37.36 2.19 3.68
N PRO A 288 37.38 1.94 5.01
CA PRO A 288 36.89 0.66 5.54
C PRO A 288 35.40 0.40 5.24
N VAL A 289 34.59 1.46 5.25
CA VAL A 289 33.15 1.38 4.98
C VAL A 289 32.89 1.12 3.50
N THR A 290 33.67 1.74 2.59
CA THR A 290 33.54 1.47 1.16
C THR A 290 33.94 0.03 0.81
N VAL A 291 35.03 -0.47 1.37
CA VAL A 291 35.51 -1.84 1.11
C VAL A 291 34.53 -2.87 1.63
N THR A 292 34.04 -2.70 2.87
CA THR A 292 33.03 -3.59 3.45
C THR A 292 31.71 -3.54 2.68
N GLY A 293 31.26 -2.34 2.29
CA GLY A 293 30.08 -2.16 1.45
C GLY A 293 30.21 -2.87 0.09
N ALA A 294 31.36 -2.72 -0.58
CA ALA A 294 31.63 -3.38 -1.85
C ALA A 294 31.65 -4.91 -1.72
N ALA A 295 32.22 -5.44 -0.62
CA ALA A 295 32.20 -6.87 -0.34
C ALA A 295 30.78 -7.40 -0.11
N VAL A 296 29.94 -6.67 0.64
CA VAL A 296 28.54 -7.05 0.88
C VAL A 296 27.72 -6.98 -0.42
N ALA A 297 27.88 -5.93 -1.23
CA ALA A 297 27.22 -5.81 -2.52
C ALA A 297 27.64 -6.94 -3.47
N GLY A 298 28.93 -7.26 -3.53
CA GLY A 298 29.46 -8.36 -4.32
C GLY A 298 28.90 -9.71 -3.88
N CYS A 299 28.82 -9.97 -2.57
CA CYS A 299 28.19 -11.17 -2.04
C CYS A 299 26.70 -11.26 -2.43
N GLY A 300 25.95 -10.16 -2.29
CA GLY A 300 24.56 -10.09 -2.72
C GLY A 300 24.37 -10.36 -4.22
N LEU A 301 25.24 -9.79 -5.07
CA LEU A 301 25.23 -10.04 -6.52
C LEU A 301 25.54 -11.48 -6.87
N LEU A 302 26.49 -12.12 -6.17
CA LEU A 302 26.79 -13.54 -6.35
C LEU A 302 25.60 -14.42 -5.98
N LEU A 303 24.94 -14.14 -4.85
CA LEU A 303 23.73 -14.86 -4.44
C LEU A 303 22.61 -14.69 -5.46
N ALA A 304 22.36 -13.46 -5.94
CA ALA A 304 21.40 -13.20 -7.00
C ALA A 304 21.78 -13.94 -8.30
N ALA A 305 23.06 -13.96 -8.67
CA ALA A 305 23.55 -14.63 -9.87
C ALA A 305 23.25 -16.12 -9.83
N VAL A 306 23.51 -16.79 -8.70
CA VAL A 306 23.24 -18.23 -8.51
C VAL A 306 21.74 -18.51 -8.65
N GLY A 307 20.88 -17.69 -8.03
CA GLY A 307 19.43 -17.84 -8.13
C GLY A 307 18.90 -17.68 -9.55
N LEU A 308 19.30 -16.59 -10.21
CA LEU A 308 18.85 -16.26 -11.56
C LEU A 308 19.36 -17.27 -12.60
N HIS A 309 20.61 -17.72 -12.46
CA HIS A 309 21.17 -18.72 -13.35
C HIS A 309 20.47 -20.08 -13.21
N ALA A 310 20.16 -20.49 -11.97
CA ALA A 310 19.39 -21.71 -11.70
C ALA A 310 17.97 -21.63 -12.28
N ALA A 311 17.34 -20.45 -12.22
CA ALA A 311 16.02 -20.21 -12.81
C ALA A 311 16.02 -20.22 -14.35
N ALA A 312 17.13 -19.83 -14.98
CA ALA A 312 17.27 -19.74 -16.44
C ALA A 312 17.52 -21.09 -17.14
N GLY A 313 17.54 -22.22 -16.41
CA GLY A 313 17.59 -23.56 -17.01
C GLY A 313 18.96 -24.03 -17.52
N GLY A 314 20.03 -23.28 -17.25
CA GLY A 314 21.41 -23.62 -17.60
C GLY A 314 21.80 -23.39 -19.08
N GLY A 315 23.11 -23.34 -19.35
CA GLY A 315 23.69 -23.14 -20.69
C GLY A 315 24.21 -21.72 -20.96
N GLY A 316 24.76 -21.48 -22.17
CA GLY A 316 25.35 -20.19 -22.55
C GLY A 316 24.35 -19.03 -22.58
N ALA A 317 23.11 -19.29 -23.01
CA ALA A 317 22.03 -18.30 -22.97
C ALA A 317 21.63 -17.91 -21.54
N ALA A 318 21.68 -18.84 -20.59
CA ALA A 318 21.40 -18.58 -19.18
C ALA A 318 22.43 -17.64 -18.55
N VAL A 319 23.71 -17.71 -18.96
CA VAL A 319 24.75 -16.78 -18.49
C VAL A 319 24.45 -15.35 -18.97
N ALA A 320 24.13 -15.19 -20.26
CA ALA A 320 23.79 -13.89 -20.82
C ALA A 320 22.54 -13.28 -20.16
N GLN A 321 21.48 -14.08 -19.97
CA GLN A 321 20.27 -13.64 -19.29
C GLN A 321 20.55 -13.23 -17.83
N THR A 322 21.35 -14.01 -17.10
CA THR A 322 21.73 -13.70 -15.71
C THR A 322 22.49 -12.38 -15.64
N ALA A 323 23.44 -12.14 -16.55
CA ALA A 323 24.20 -10.89 -16.59
C ALA A 323 23.31 -9.67 -16.83
N VAL A 324 22.37 -9.75 -17.77
CA VAL A 324 21.39 -8.68 -18.05
C VAL A 324 20.51 -8.41 -16.82
N GLN A 325 20.02 -9.45 -16.16
CA GLN A 325 19.16 -9.30 -14.97
C GLN A 325 19.92 -8.74 -13.76
N LEU A 326 21.20 -9.08 -13.57
CA LEU A 326 22.04 -8.47 -12.54
C LEU A 326 22.33 -6.99 -12.81
N PHE A 327 22.61 -6.65 -14.08
CA PHE A 327 22.78 -5.26 -14.47
C PHE A 327 21.50 -4.45 -14.21
N ASP A 328 20.35 -4.97 -14.64
CA ASP A 328 19.04 -4.37 -14.36
C ASP A 328 18.78 -4.24 -12.85
N LEU A 329 19.15 -5.23 -12.03
CA LEU A 329 19.02 -5.15 -10.56
C LEU A 329 19.78 -3.95 -9.98
N VAL A 330 21.04 -3.75 -10.36
CA VAL A 330 21.88 -2.65 -9.86
C VAL A 330 21.34 -1.30 -10.33
N VAL A 331 21.05 -1.17 -11.63
CA VAL A 331 20.53 0.06 -12.22
C VAL A 331 19.19 0.44 -11.60
N ARG A 332 18.28 -0.52 -11.42
CA ARG A 332 16.98 -0.29 -10.81
C ARG A 332 17.09 0.12 -9.34
N ILE A 333 18.02 -0.45 -8.57
CA ILE A 333 18.27 -0.03 -7.19
C ILE A 333 18.75 1.44 -7.16
N GLY A 334 19.72 1.79 -8.00
CA GLY A 334 20.23 3.17 -8.08
C GLY A 334 19.16 4.17 -8.52
N ALA A 335 18.40 3.85 -9.57
CA ALA A 335 17.32 4.69 -10.07
C ALA A 335 16.23 4.92 -9.01
N ASN A 336 15.88 3.90 -8.22
CA ASN A 336 14.90 4.03 -7.14
C ASN A 336 15.40 4.98 -6.05
N VAL A 337 16.66 4.89 -5.62
CA VAL A 337 17.22 5.78 -4.60
C VAL A 337 17.23 7.23 -5.10
N VAL A 338 17.67 7.45 -6.34
CA VAL A 338 17.67 8.78 -6.97
C VAL A 338 16.24 9.34 -7.10
N SER A 339 15.25 8.47 -7.28
CA SER A 339 13.83 8.84 -7.34
C SER A 339 13.37 9.66 -6.12
N PHE A 340 13.92 9.38 -4.94
CA PHE A 340 13.60 10.09 -3.69
C PHE A 340 14.16 11.51 -3.61
N ALA A 341 15.03 11.91 -4.55
CA ALA A 341 15.40 13.32 -4.73
C ALA A 341 14.17 14.22 -4.94
N ARG A 342 13.05 13.66 -5.43
CA ARG A 342 11.77 14.35 -5.54
C ARG A 342 11.26 14.89 -4.21
N LEU A 343 11.48 14.18 -3.10
CA LEU A 343 11.05 14.66 -1.77
C LEU A 343 11.63 16.06 -1.48
N ALA A 344 12.92 16.22 -1.78
CA ALA A 344 13.62 17.50 -1.61
C ALA A 344 13.20 18.55 -2.65
N ALA A 345 13.02 18.16 -3.92
CA ALA A 345 12.62 19.11 -4.96
C ALA A 345 11.24 19.74 -4.66
N PHE A 346 10.28 18.94 -4.19
CA PHE A 346 8.96 19.45 -3.81
C PHE A 346 8.99 20.25 -2.51
N GLY A 347 9.76 19.84 -1.51
CA GLY A 347 10.00 20.66 -0.31
C GLY A 347 10.64 22.01 -0.62
N LEU A 348 11.60 22.06 -1.55
CA LEU A 348 12.22 23.31 -2.00
C LEU A 348 11.21 24.21 -2.75
N THR A 349 10.33 23.60 -3.54
CA THR A 349 9.28 24.34 -4.27
C THR A 349 8.28 24.96 -3.29
N HIS A 350 7.89 24.20 -2.27
CA HIS A 350 7.05 24.65 -1.16
C HIS A 350 7.65 25.86 -0.45
N ALA A 351 8.90 25.74 0.03
CA ALA A 351 9.62 26.83 0.66
C ALA A 351 9.76 28.07 -0.25
N ALA A 352 10.02 27.86 -1.55
CA ALA A 352 10.16 28.96 -2.51
C ALA A 352 8.84 29.70 -2.77
N LEU A 353 7.72 28.99 -2.91
CA LEU A 353 6.40 29.60 -3.10
C LEU A 353 5.91 30.30 -1.83
N GLY A 354 6.13 29.70 -0.65
CA GLY A 354 5.89 30.35 0.64
C GLY A 354 6.71 31.63 0.81
N GLY A 355 8.00 31.59 0.46
CA GLY A 355 8.89 32.75 0.44
C GLY A 355 8.43 33.85 -0.51
N LEU A 356 7.93 33.50 -1.70
CA LEU A 356 7.40 34.46 -2.67
C LEU A 356 6.16 35.19 -2.13
N VAL A 357 5.20 34.46 -1.54
CA VAL A 357 3.99 35.05 -0.92
C VAL A 357 4.38 35.97 0.23
N TRP A 358 5.36 35.57 1.04
CA TRP A 358 5.86 36.38 2.15
C TRP A 358 6.48 37.70 1.68
N VAL A 359 7.40 37.65 0.72
CA VAL A 359 8.05 38.86 0.17
C VAL A 359 7.01 39.82 -0.43
N ALA A 360 6.05 39.29 -1.21
CA ALA A 360 4.98 40.10 -1.79
C ALA A 360 4.10 40.75 -0.71
N THR A 361 3.79 40.03 0.36
CA THR A 361 3.01 40.55 1.49
C THR A 361 3.77 41.62 2.27
N ALA A 362 5.05 41.36 2.59
CA ALA A 362 5.89 42.27 3.35
C ALA A 362 6.11 43.60 2.62
N ASP A 363 6.37 43.56 1.30
CA ASP A 363 6.54 44.77 0.49
C ASP A 363 5.28 45.65 0.50
N LEU A 364 4.09 45.05 0.36
CA LEU A 364 2.81 45.76 0.46
C LEU A 364 2.55 46.32 1.87
N TRP A 365 2.93 45.57 2.91
CA TRP A 365 2.79 46.00 4.29
C TRP A 365 3.63 47.23 4.61
N HIS A 366 4.89 47.24 4.15
CA HIS A 366 5.83 48.35 4.40
C HIS A 366 5.45 49.66 3.70
N ARG A 367 4.67 49.60 2.61
CA ARG A 367 4.16 50.79 1.91
C ARG A 367 3.12 51.58 2.73
N GLY A 368 2.51 50.95 3.74
CA GLY A 368 1.58 51.59 4.67
C GLY A 368 0.23 52.03 4.07
N GLY A 369 -0.67 52.52 4.93
CA GLY A 369 -1.98 53.03 4.52
C GLY A 369 -2.93 51.96 3.96
N GLY A 370 -3.65 52.28 2.87
CA GLY A 370 -4.61 51.35 2.23
C GLY A 370 -3.97 50.06 1.67
N TRP A 371 -2.64 50.05 1.47
CA TRP A 371 -1.89 48.87 1.04
C TRP A 371 -1.85 47.76 2.09
N VAL A 372 -2.13 48.05 3.36
CA VAL A 372 -2.25 47.04 4.43
C VAL A 372 -3.42 46.08 4.16
N ALA A 373 -4.55 46.59 3.67
CA ALA A 373 -5.68 45.74 3.27
C ALA A 373 -5.31 44.87 2.07
N ALA A 374 -4.58 45.41 1.10
CA ALA A 374 -4.07 44.64 -0.04
C ALA A 374 -3.07 43.55 0.41
N ALA A 375 -2.18 43.85 1.36
CA ALA A 375 -1.25 42.88 1.94
C ALA A 375 -1.99 41.71 2.60
N ALA A 376 -3.05 41.99 3.38
CA ALA A 376 -3.87 40.95 4.00
C ALA A 376 -4.55 40.04 2.97
N VAL A 377 -5.07 40.62 1.87
CA VAL A 377 -5.67 39.85 0.77
C VAL A 377 -4.63 38.98 0.08
N VAL A 378 -3.46 39.53 -0.24
CA VAL A 378 -2.37 38.78 -0.88
C VAL A 378 -1.89 37.65 0.02
N PHE A 379 -1.73 37.90 1.32
CA PHE A 379 -1.33 36.88 2.28
C PHE A 379 -2.33 35.72 2.33
N LEU A 380 -3.63 36.02 2.49
CA LEU A 380 -4.67 35.02 2.61
C LEU A 380 -4.86 34.24 1.31
N ALA A 381 -4.98 34.94 0.18
CA ALA A 381 -5.17 34.33 -1.12
C ALA A 381 -3.94 33.52 -1.54
N GLY A 382 -2.74 34.09 -1.37
CA GLY A 382 -1.47 33.43 -1.66
C GLY A 382 -1.32 32.14 -0.86
N ASN A 383 -1.45 32.20 0.47
CA ASN A 383 -1.36 31.01 1.31
C ASN A 383 -2.43 29.96 0.98
N THR A 384 -3.66 30.38 0.66
CA THR A 384 -4.73 29.43 0.30
C THR A 384 -4.42 28.69 -1.01
N VAL A 385 -3.91 29.41 -2.02
CA VAL A 385 -3.53 28.82 -3.31
C VAL A 385 -2.32 27.91 -3.14
N THR A 386 -1.27 28.38 -2.45
CA THR A 386 -0.06 27.61 -2.14
C THR A 386 -0.41 26.33 -1.40
N PHE A 387 -1.18 26.43 -0.31
CA PHE A 387 -1.69 25.28 0.45
C PHE A 387 -2.42 24.26 -0.44
N GLY A 388 -3.39 24.71 -1.24
CA GLY A 388 -4.20 23.82 -2.06
C GLY A 388 -3.42 23.11 -3.16
N LEU A 389 -2.55 23.87 -3.87
CA LEU A 389 -1.73 23.33 -4.95
C LEU A 389 -0.70 22.34 -4.41
N GLU A 390 0.00 22.70 -3.35
CA GLU A 390 1.12 21.91 -2.83
C GLU A 390 0.65 20.71 -2.04
N ALA A 391 -0.44 20.80 -1.28
CA ALA A 391 -1.02 19.62 -0.65
C ALA A 391 -1.44 18.57 -1.69
N LEU A 392 -2.01 19.01 -2.82
CA LEU A 392 -2.37 18.12 -3.93
C LEU A 392 -1.12 17.50 -4.58
N VAL A 393 -0.14 18.34 -4.95
CA VAL A 393 1.10 17.89 -5.62
C VAL A 393 1.90 16.97 -4.70
N ALA A 394 2.11 17.36 -3.44
CA ALA A 394 2.81 16.56 -2.44
C ALA A 394 2.10 15.21 -2.23
N GLY A 395 0.77 15.24 -2.13
CA GLY A 395 -0.04 14.03 -1.97
C GLY A 395 0.09 13.05 -3.13
N VAL A 396 -0.02 13.51 -4.38
CA VAL A 396 0.11 12.67 -5.59
C VAL A 396 1.52 12.11 -5.72
N GLN A 397 2.54 12.89 -5.37
CA GLN A 397 3.93 12.46 -5.50
C GLN A 397 4.35 11.48 -4.41
N ALA A 398 3.83 11.63 -3.18
CA ALA A 398 3.98 10.63 -2.13
C ALA A 398 3.34 9.28 -2.54
N LEU A 399 2.14 9.30 -3.14
CA LEU A 399 1.52 8.10 -3.70
C LEU A 399 2.41 7.45 -4.77
N ARG A 400 3.00 8.27 -5.64
CA ARG A 400 3.89 7.76 -6.69
C ARG A 400 5.08 7.02 -6.10
N LEU A 401 5.77 7.63 -5.13
CA LEU A 401 6.92 7.03 -4.44
C LEU A 401 6.56 5.73 -3.71
N GLU A 402 5.38 5.71 -3.11
CA GLU A 402 4.87 4.52 -2.43
C GLU A 402 4.57 3.37 -3.41
N TYR A 403 3.93 3.68 -4.54
CA TYR A 403 3.45 2.71 -5.51
C TYR A 403 4.56 2.14 -6.39
N TYR A 404 5.47 2.96 -6.89
CA TYR A 404 6.49 2.51 -7.84
C TYR A 404 7.78 2.07 -7.15
N GLU A 405 8.12 2.63 -6.00
CA GLU A 405 9.41 2.39 -5.35
C GLU A 405 9.32 1.50 -4.10
N LEU A 406 8.27 1.62 -3.27
CA LEU A 406 8.10 0.77 -2.08
C LEU A 406 7.30 -0.51 -2.39
N PHE A 407 6.09 -0.39 -2.95
CA PHE A 407 5.19 -1.53 -3.12
C PHE A 407 5.70 -2.55 -4.14
N SER A 408 6.37 -2.11 -5.19
CA SER A 408 7.03 -2.99 -6.16
C SER A 408 8.14 -3.87 -5.55
N ARG A 409 8.55 -3.62 -4.30
CA ARG A 409 9.54 -4.41 -3.56
C ARG A 409 8.92 -5.35 -2.54
N VAL A 410 7.78 -4.96 -1.98
CA VAL A 410 7.03 -5.77 -1.01
C VAL A 410 6.21 -6.83 -1.73
N PHE A 411 5.71 -6.52 -2.92
CA PHE A 411 4.84 -7.37 -3.72
C PHE A 411 5.48 -7.74 -5.06
N GLU A 412 5.67 -9.03 -5.31
CA GLU A 412 6.05 -9.55 -6.63
C GLU A 412 4.83 -9.81 -7.52
N THR A 413 3.69 -10.13 -6.91
CA THR A 413 2.45 -10.51 -7.58
C THR A 413 1.29 -9.66 -7.06
N THR A 414 0.19 -9.65 -7.81
CA THR A 414 -1.07 -9.02 -7.36
C THR A 414 -1.99 -10.13 -6.88
N GLY A 415 -2.56 -9.98 -5.68
CA GLY A 415 -3.51 -10.95 -5.14
C GLY A 415 -4.87 -10.91 -5.84
N ARG A 416 -5.70 -11.93 -5.62
CA ARG A 416 -7.11 -11.93 -6.04
C ARG A 416 -7.98 -11.39 -4.91
N PRO A 417 -8.83 -10.36 -5.12
CA PRO A 417 -9.70 -9.86 -4.06
C PRO A 417 -10.80 -10.87 -3.74
N PHE A 418 -11.08 -11.05 -2.44
CA PHE A 418 -12.21 -11.86 -2.00
C PHE A 418 -13.54 -11.22 -2.39
N ARG A 419 -14.34 -11.95 -3.16
CA ARG A 419 -15.67 -11.52 -3.60
C ARG A 419 -16.73 -12.43 -2.96
N PRO A 420 -17.31 -12.02 -1.83
CA PRO A 420 -18.35 -12.82 -1.22
C PRO A 420 -19.54 -12.96 -2.14
N TRP A 421 -20.11 -14.16 -2.19
CA TRP A 421 -21.36 -14.42 -2.87
C TRP A 421 -22.44 -13.57 -2.23
N ARG A 422 -22.93 -12.61 -3.00
CA ARG A 422 -24.17 -11.90 -2.72
C ARG A 422 -25.12 -12.42 -3.76
N GLY A 423 -26.11 -13.19 -3.34
CA GLY A 423 -27.19 -13.59 -4.23
C GLY A 423 -27.77 -12.36 -4.93
N ASP A 424 -28.28 -12.55 -6.13
CA ASP A 424 -29.15 -11.54 -6.73
C ASP A 424 -30.29 -11.29 -5.73
N PRO A 425 -30.64 -10.04 -5.36
CA PRO A 425 -31.94 -9.81 -4.76
C PRO A 425 -32.93 -10.39 -5.78
N GLY A 426 -33.53 -11.54 -5.45
CA GLY A 426 -34.57 -12.13 -6.28
C GLY A 426 -35.59 -11.03 -6.64
N PRO A 427 -36.24 -11.13 -7.82
CA PRO A 427 -37.17 -10.09 -8.25
C PRO A 427 -38.12 -9.81 -7.10
N GLY A 428 -38.04 -8.60 -6.55
CA GLY A 428 -38.97 -8.18 -5.51
C GLY A 428 -40.38 -8.37 -6.07
N PRO A 429 -41.37 -8.71 -5.23
CA PRO A 429 -42.75 -8.73 -5.69
C PRO A 429 -43.13 -7.28 -6.04
N GLY A 430 -42.99 -6.89 -7.31
CA GLY A 430 -43.39 -5.55 -7.76
C GLY A 430 -42.59 -4.87 -8.88
N SER A 431 -41.79 -5.55 -9.69
CA SER A 431 -41.32 -4.97 -10.96
C SER A 431 -41.99 -5.68 -12.14
N GLU A 432 -43.27 -5.38 -12.34
CA GLU A 432 -43.88 -5.49 -13.66
C GLU A 432 -43.10 -4.60 -14.65
N GLU A 433 -42.94 -5.14 -15.85
CA GLU A 433 -42.41 -4.51 -17.05
C GLU A 433 -42.74 -3.02 -17.16
N VAL A 434 -41.69 -2.20 -17.28
CA VAL A 434 -41.77 -1.01 -18.12
C VAL A 434 -40.47 -0.95 -18.93
N LEU A 435 -40.52 -1.50 -20.15
CA LEU A 435 -39.76 -0.99 -21.29
C LEU A 435 -40.38 0.37 -21.70
N PRO A 436 -39.66 1.31 -22.33
CA PRO A 436 -38.32 1.21 -22.93
C PRO A 436 -37.23 2.08 -22.28
#